data_AF-A0A1M6J2T9-F1
#
_entry.id   AF-A0A1M6J2T9-F1
#
_cell.length_a   1.000
_cell.length_b   1.000
_cell.length_c   1.000
_cell.angle_alpha   90.00
_cell.angle_beta   90.00
_cell.angle_gamma   90.00
#
_symmetry.space_group_name_H-M   'P 1'
#
loop_
_entity.id
_entity.type
_entity.pdbx_description
1 polymer ?
#
loop_
_entity_poly.entity_id
_entity_poly.type
_entity_poly.pdbx_seq_one_letter_code
_entity_poly.pdbx_strand_id
1 'polypeptide(L)'
;MINSTTFLIVLRFILLVLLQVLVFNKLNFFGYINPLIYILFLYWYPIKQNRTTFIILCFFLGLCVDIFSDTLAINAAATVTIAYLRPTIMRFVFGVNYEFQSFKLNNSTKAQQFTFLALLIIIHHLVYFTLEIFSFSNSLLILQKTVIVSISTLILGMLFSTLFSSKKE
;
A
#
# COMPACT_ATOMS: atom_id res chain seq x y z
N MET A 1 3.20 -9.16 -27.40
CA MET A 1 3.52 -10.22 -26.41
C MET A 1 3.45 -9.61 -25.02
N ILE A 2 2.54 -10.07 -24.16
CA ILE A 2 2.46 -9.60 -22.78
C ILE A 2 3.67 -10.15 -22.04
N ASN A 3 4.53 -9.27 -21.53
CA ASN A 3 5.65 -9.68 -20.69
C ASN A 3 5.11 -10.30 -19.40
N SER A 4 5.71 -11.39 -18.92
CA SER A 4 5.25 -12.12 -17.72
C SER A 4 5.13 -11.22 -16.48
N THR A 5 5.96 -10.18 -16.39
CA THR A 5 5.93 -9.15 -15.36
C THR A 5 4.70 -8.25 -15.44
N THR A 6 4.30 -7.82 -16.65
CA THR A 6 3.11 -7.00 -16.86
C THR A 6 1.85 -7.78 -16.50
N PHE A 7 1.77 -9.06 -16.88
CA PHE A 7 0.67 -9.93 -16.50
C PHE A 7 0.53 -10.04 -14.97
N LEU A 8 1.64 -10.25 -14.26
CA LEU A 8 1.66 -10.29 -12.80
C LEU A 8 1.21 -8.99 -12.14
N ILE A 9 1.56 -7.83 -12.71
CA ILE A 9 1.13 -6.52 -12.19
C ILE A 9 -0.39 -6.37 -12.33
N VAL A 10 -0.94 -6.68 -13.51
CA VAL A 10 -2.40 -6.61 -13.77
C VAL A 10 -3.15 -7.58 -12.87
N LEU A 11 -2.66 -8.81 -12.73
CA LEU A 11 -3.27 -9.80 -11.84
C LEU A 11 -3.30 -9.31 -10.38
N ARG A 12 -2.17 -8.79 -9.87
CA ARG A 12 -2.09 -8.24 -8.50
C ARG A 12 -3.03 -7.05 -8.32
N PHE A 13 -3.13 -6.17 -9.32
CA PHE A 13 -4.05 -5.03 -9.29
C PHE A 13 -5.49 -5.51 -9.10
N ILE A 14 -5.97 -6.41 -9.97
CA ILE A 14 -7.35 -6.90 -9.93
C ILE A 14 -7.62 -7.66 -8.64
N LEU A 15 -6.72 -8.58 -8.25
CA LEU A 15 -6.89 -9.37 -7.03
C LEU A 15 -6.97 -8.49 -5.79
N LEU A 16 -6.10 -7.48 -5.66
CA LEU A 16 -6.11 -6.60 -4.50
C LEU A 16 -7.36 -5.74 -4.42
N VAL A 17 -7.88 -5.24 -5.55
CA VAL A 17 -9.17 -4.51 -5.58
C VAL A 17 -10.31 -5.43 -5.15
N LEU A 18 -10.42 -6.63 -5.73
CA LEU A 18 -11.49 -7.58 -5.38
C LEU A 18 -11.41 -8.00 -3.92
N LEU A 19 -10.22 -8.30 -3.44
CA LEU A 19 -9.98 -8.72 -2.07
C LEU A 19 -10.33 -7.59 -1.09
N GLN A 20 -9.93 -6.34 -1.38
CA GLN A 20 -10.35 -5.18 -0.59
C GLN A 20 -11.88 -5.08 -0.52
N VAL A 21 -12.54 -5.03 -1.67
CA VAL A 21 -13.98 -4.74 -1.79
C VAL A 21 -14.84 -5.85 -1.21
N LEU A 22 -14.53 -7.11 -1.53
CA LEU A 22 -15.39 -8.25 -1.20
C LEU A 22 -15.14 -8.76 0.21
N VAL A 23 -13.90 -8.68 0.70
CA VAL A 23 -13.49 -9.26 1.99
C VAL A 23 -13.22 -8.17 3.01
N PHE A 24 -12.23 -7.31 2.77
CA PHE A 24 -11.71 -6.43 3.83
C PHE A 24 -12.64 -5.28 4.21
N ASN A 25 -13.46 -4.80 3.27
CA ASN A 25 -14.51 -3.83 3.56
C ASN A 25 -15.62 -4.40 4.47
N LYS A 26 -15.79 -5.73 4.49
CA LYS A 26 -16.85 -6.42 5.25
C LYS A 26 -16.37 -7.06 6.55
N LEU A 27 -15.05 -7.10 6.81
CA LEU A 27 -14.50 -7.74 8.01
C LEU A 27 -14.98 -7.07 9.29
N ASN A 28 -15.02 -5.73 9.31
CA ASN A 28 -15.47 -4.92 10.42
C ASN A 28 -14.92 -5.39 11.78
N PHE A 29 -13.59 -5.64 11.85
CA PHE A 29 -12.96 -6.12 13.07
C PHE A 29 -13.23 -5.14 14.22
N PHE A 30 -13.69 -5.65 15.35
CA PHE A 30 -14.06 -4.85 16.54
C PHE A 30 -15.05 -3.69 16.24
N GLY A 31 -15.79 -3.76 15.14
CA GLY A 31 -16.81 -2.78 14.76
C GLY A 31 -16.31 -1.51 14.06
N TYR A 32 -14.99 -1.35 13.84
CA TYR A 32 -14.44 -0.16 13.17
C TYR A 32 -13.08 -0.37 12.47
N ILE A 33 -12.53 -1.59 12.49
CA ILE A 33 -11.20 -1.87 11.92
C ILE A 33 -11.37 -2.61 10.59
N ASN A 34 -11.19 -1.87 9.50
CA ASN A 34 -11.13 -2.42 8.15
C ASN A 34 -9.72 -2.22 7.58
N PRO A 35 -8.92 -3.29 7.44
CA PRO A 35 -7.58 -3.20 6.86
C PRO A 35 -7.61 -2.71 5.41
N LEU A 36 -6.71 -1.80 5.05
CA LEU A 36 -6.59 -1.25 3.70
C LEU A 36 -5.48 -1.98 2.93
N ILE A 37 -5.77 -3.20 2.52
CA ILE A 37 -4.76 -4.15 2.02
C ILE A 37 -4.34 -3.89 0.58
N TYR A 38 -5.12 -3.14 -0.19
CA TYR A 38 -4.77 -2.76 -1.55
C TYR A 38 -3.41 -2.02 -1.63
N ILE A 39 -2.96 -1.43 -0.52
CA ILE A 39 -1.67 -0.74 -0.41
C ILE A 39 -0.46 -1.65 -0.71
N LEU A 40 -0.63 -2.97 -0.56
CA LEU A 40 0.40 -3.95 -0.93
C LEU A 40 0.79 -3.88 -2.41
N PHE A 41 -0.07 -3.33 -3.27
CA PHE A 41 0.28 -3.05 -4.65
C PHE A 41 1.51 -2.14 -4.74
N LEU A 42 1.59 -1.08 -3.92
CA LEU A 42 2.71 -0.13 -3.92
C LEU A 42 4.00 -0.76 -3.39
N TYR A 43 3.86 -1.69 -2.46
CA TYR A 43 4.98 -2.46 -1.93
C TYR A 43 5.53 -3.43 -2.99
N TRP A 44 4.66 -4.18 -3.67
CA TRP A 44 5.05 -5.18 -4.67
C TRP A 44 5.35 -4.63 -6.07
N TYR A 45 4.99 -3.38 -6.36
CA TYR A 45 5.22 -2.78 -7.67
C TYR A 45 6.72 -2.68 -7.99
N PRO A 46 7.18 -3.04 -9.20
CA PRO A 46 8.60 -2.99 -9.54
C PRO A 46 9.21 -1.59 -9.38
N ILE A 47 10.41 -1.54 -8.80
CA ILE A 47 11.06 -0.27 -8.43
C ILE A 47 11.52 0.54 -9.65
N LYS A 48 12.03 -0.14 -10.68
CA LYS A 48 12.69 0.49 -11.85
C LYS A 48 11.74 0.79 -13.00
N GLN A 49 10.43 0.76 -12.75
CA GLN A 49 9.45 1.10 -13.76
C GLN A 49 9.22 2.61 -13.84
N ASN A 50 8.65 3.06 -14.95
CA ASN A 50 8.34 4.47 -15.16
C ASN A 50 7.48 5.02 -14.01
N ARG A 51 7.98 6.09 -13.37
CA ARG A 51 7.33 6.74 -12.21
C ARG A 51 5.94 7.25 -12.54
N THR A 52 5.76 7.84 -13.72
CA THR A 52 4.47 8.39 -14.16
C THR A 52 3.44 7.27 -14.30
N THR A 53 3.81 6.17 -14.95
CA THR A 53 2.95 4.98 -15.08
C THR A 53 2.57 4.41 -13.71
N PHE A 54 3.51 4.34 -12.78
CA PHE A 54 3.24 3.89 -11.42
C PHE A 54 2.21 4.76 -10.70
N ILE A 55 2.38 6.09 -10.73
CA ILE A 55 1.45 7.02 -10.08
C ILE A 55 0.05 6.92 -10.70
N ILE A 56 -0.05 6.84 -12.04
CA ILE A 56 -1.33 6.68 -12.75
C ILE A 56 -2.01 5.36 -12.33
N LEU A 57 -1.27 4.26 -12.25
CA LEU A 57 -1.81 2.98 -11.80
C LEU A 57 -2.29 3.05 -10.34
N CYS A 58 -1.55 3.73 -9.46
CA CYS A 58 -1.99 3.93 -8.07
C CYS A 58 -3.26 4.78 -7.98
N PHE A 59 -3.38 5.83 -8.79
CA PHE A 59 -4.62 6.61 -8.91
C PHE A 59 -5.81 5.72 -9.27
N PHE A 60 -5.69 4.92 -10.33
CA PHE A 60 -6.76 4.02 -10.74
C PHE A 60 -7.05 2.94 -9.71
N LEU A 61 -6.03 2.45 -9.00
CA LEU A 61 -6.21 1.48 -7.93
C LEU A 61 -7.07 2.05 -6.81
N GLY A 62 -6.72 3.25 -6.31
CA GLY A 62 -7.52 3.93 -5.29
C GLY A 62 -8.92 4.27 -5.79
N LEU A 63 -9.04 4.78 -7.02
CA LEU A 63 -10.31 5.14 -7.63
C LEU A 63 -11.26 3.93 -7.77
N CYS A 64 -10.75 2.77 -8.19
CA CYS A 64 -11.55 1.56 -8.24
C CYS A 64 -12.06 1.17 -6.85
N VAL A 65 -11.19 1.21 -5.84
CA VAL A 65 -11.61 0.96 -4.44
C VAL A 65 -12.66 1.97 -4.02
N ASP A 66 -12.50 3.25 -4.37
CA ASP A 66 -13.47 4.29 -4.03
C ASP A 66 -14.85 4.04 -4.65
N ILE A 67 -14.90 3.70 -5.94
CA ILE A 67 -16.16 3.41 -6.66
C ILE A 67 -16.90 2.22 -6.03
N PHE A 68 -16.17 1.17 -5.66
CA PHE A 68 -16.80 -0.04 -5.10
C PHE A 68 -17.09 0.05 -3.59
N SER A 69 -16.47 1.01 -2.90
CA SER A 69 -16.64 1.22 -1.46
C SER A 69 -17.53 2.42 -1.13
N ASP A 70 -18.07 3.10 -2.15
CA ASP A 70 -18.84 4.34 -2.05
C ASP A 70 -18.12 5.44 -1.24
N THR A 71 -16.81 5.62 -1.46
CA THR A 71 -16.00 6.66 -0.82
C THR A 71 -15.66 7.81 -1.77
N LEU A 72 -15.49 9.03 -1.24
CA LEU A 72 -15.34 10.27 -2.01
C LEU A 72 -13.93 10.47 -2.59
N ALA A 73 -13.40 9.51 -3.34
CA ALA A 73 -12.05 9.55 -3.92
C ALA A 73 -10.90 9.63 -2.88
N ILE A 74 -11.17 9.26 -1.63
CA ILE A 74 -10.20 9.35 -0.51
C ILE A 74 -9.06 8.34 -0.72
N ASN A 75 -9.38 7.12 -1.16
CA ASN A 75 -8.38 6.09 -1.43
C ASN A 75 -7.48 6.52 -2.60
N ALA A 76 -8.04 7.12 -3.65
CA ALA A 76 -7.28 7.68 -4.77
C ALA A 76 -6.29 8.77 -4.32
N ALA A 77 -6.74 9.71 -3.48
CA ALA A 77 -5.88 10.78 -2.96
C ALA A 77 -4.74 10.22 -2.08
N ALA A 78 -5.06 9.29 -1.17
CA ALA A 78 -4.08 8.66 -0.30
C ALA A 78 -3.04 7.84 -1.09
N THR A 79 -3.49 7.00 -2.03
CA THR A 79 -2.62 6.16 -2.87
C THR A 79 -1.68 6.95 -3.76
N VAL A 80 -2.15 8.03 -4.40
CA VAL A 80 -1.31 8.90 -5.22
C VAL A 80 -0.25 9.61 -4.38
N THR A 81 -0.63 10.10 -3.20
CA THR A 81 0.28 10.77 -2.27
C THR A 81 1.43 9.85 -1.89
N ILE A 82 1.12 8.62 -1.49
CA ILE A 82 2.17 7.68 -1.11
C ILE A 82 2.97 7.15 -2.31
N ALA A 83 2.35 7.02 -3.50
CA ALA A 83 3.05 6.66 -4.73
C ALA A 83 4.09 7.72 -5.12
N TYR A 84 3.75 9.00 -4.93
CA TYR A 84 4.67 10.11 -5.16
C TYR A 84 5.84 10.12 -4.16
N LEU A 85 5.56 9.86 -2.87
CA LEU A 85 6.55 9.83 -1.78
C LEU A 85 7.42 8.57 -1.76
N ARG A 86 7.00 7.48 -2.42
CA ARG A 86 7.67 6.18 -2.42
C ARG A 86 9.19 6.26 -2.65
N PRO A 87 9.73 6.97 -3.66
CA PRO A 87 11.18 7.06 -3.86
C PRO A 87 11.93 7.65 -2.67
N THR A 88 11.35 8.64 -1.99
CA THR A 88 11.93 9.26 -0.79
C THR A 88 11.99 8.27 0.36
N ILE A 89 10.90 7.51 0.57
CA ILE A 89 10.83 6.46 1.60
C ILE A 89 11.85 5.36 1.29
N MET A 90 11.99 4.96 0.04
CA MET A 90 12.97 3.96 -0.37
C MET A 90 14.40 4.43 -0.11
N ARG A 91 14.73 5.69 -0.45
CA ARG A 91 16.04 6.26 -0.14
C ARG A 91 16.31 6.33 1.36
N PHE A 92 15.28 6.64 2.17
CA PHE A 92 15.39 6.65 3.63
C PHE A 92 15.68 5.25 4.21
N VAL A 93 14.99 4.22 3.72
CA VAL A 93 15.11 2.85 4.28
C VAL A 93 16.32 2.08 3.75
N PHE A 94 16.61 2.19 2.45
CA PHE A 94 17.64 1.39 1.79
C PHE A 94 18.94 2.15 1.58
N GLY A 95 18.95 3.49 1.74
CA GLY A 95 20.12 4.33 1.57
C GLY A 95 20.73 4.22 0.18
N VAL A 96 22.06 4.23 0.11
CA VAL A 96 22.85 4.13 -1.13
C VAL A 96 22.55 2.84 -1.90
N ASN A 97 22.10 1.77 -1.22
CA ASN A 97 21.79 0.50 -1.88
C ASN A 97 20.66 0.63 -2.92
N TYR A 98 19.76 1.59 -2.74
CA TYR A 98 18.67 1.88 -3.68
C TYR A 98 19.18 2.44 -5.02
N GLU A 99 20.32 3.13 -5.01
CA GLU A 99 20.85 3.83 -6.19
C GLU A 99 21.52 2.86 -7.17
N PHE A 100 21.89 1.67 -6.71
CA PHE A 100 22.40 0.66 -7.62
C PHE A 100 21.29 0.21 -8.59
N GLN A 101 21.68 0.07 -9.87
CA GLN A 101 21.04 -0.92 -10.75
C GLN A 101 21.18 -2.31 -10.08
N SER A 102 20.73 -3.46 -10.54
CA SER A 102 20.66 -4.68 -9.68
C SER A 102 19.82 -4.65 -8.35
N PHE A 103 19.52 -3.50 -7.70
CA PHE A 103 18.74 -3.47 -6.45
C PHE A 103 17.37 -4.15 -6.61
N LYS A 104 17.04 -5.02 -5.65
CA LYS A 104 15.77 -5.75 -5.53
C LYS A 104 15.35 -5.74 -4.06
N LEU A 105 14.07 -5.49 -3.79
CA LEU A 105 13.52 -5.53 -2.42
C LEU A 105 13.79 -6.87 -1.73
N ASN A 106 13.72 -7.99 -2.47
CA ASN A 106 13.96 -9.32 -1.89
C ASN A 106 15.40 -9.53 -1.37
N ASN A 107 16.37 -8.73 -1.82
CA ASN A 107 17.77 -8.84 -1.41
C ASN A 107 18.10 -7.99 -0.18
N SER A 108 17.19 -7.11 0.26
CA SER A 108 17.38 -6.30 1.46
C SER A 108 17.07 -7.10 2.73
N THR A 109 17.47 -6.58 3.89
CA THR A 109 17.17 -7.25 5.17
C THR A 109 15.66 -7.29 5.44
N LYS A 110 15.21 -8.28 6.22
CA LYS A 110 13.81 -8.36 6.66
C LYS A 110 13.38 -7.13 7.46
N ALA A 111 14.29 -6.57 8.26
CA ALA A 111 14.06 -5.31 8.97
C ALA A 111 13.79 -4.15 8.00
N GLN A 112 14.56 -4.01 6.92
CA GLN A 112 14.33 -2.98 5.89
C GLN A 112 13.02 -3.21 5.12
N GLN A 113 12.68 -4.46 4.82
CA GLN A 113 11.39 -4.78 4.18
C GLN A 113 10.21 -4.40 5.09
N PHE A 114 10.31 -4.72 6.38
CA PHE A 114 9.34 -4.35 7.41
C PHE A 114 9.20 -2.82 7.52
N THR A 115 10.31 -2.09 7.67
CA THR A 115 10.27 -0.63 7.85
C THR A 115 9.74 0.06 6.61
N PHE A 116 10.09 -0.40 5.41
CA PHE A 116 9.52 0.12 4.17
C PHE A 116 8.01 -0.08 4.10
N LEU A 117 7.51 -1.29 4.39
CA LEU A 117 6.08 -1.56 4.41
C LEU A 117 5.35 -0.74 5.48
N ALA A 118 5.92 -0.64 6.68
CA ALA A 118 5.35 0.11 7.79
C ALA A 118 5.21 1.61 7.46
N LEU A 119 6.25 2.22 6.88
CA LEU A 119 6.20 3.63 6.47
C LEU A 119 5.18 3.88 5.36
N LEU A 120 5.07 2.97 4.38
CA LEU A 120 4.03 3.07 3.36
C LEU A 120 2.63 3.09 3.98
N ILE A 121 2.35 2.16 4.89
CA ILE A 121 1.05 2.02 5.56
C ILE A 121 0.75 3.23 6.43
N ILE A 122 1.64 3.60 7.34
CA ILE A 122 1.39 4.69 8.30
C ILE A 122 1.12 6.01 7.57
N ILE A 123 1.93 6.35 6.56
CA ILE A 123 1.77 7.61 5.82
C ILE A 123 0.47 7.59 5.02
N HIS A 124 0.16 6.48 4.34
CA HIS A 124 -1.08 6.35 3.59
C HIS A 124 -2.31 6.48 4.50
N HIS A 125 -2.36 5.76 5.61
CA HIS A 125 -3.50 5.77 6.53
C HIS A 125 -3.66 7.11 7.21
N LEU A 126 -2.55 7.79 7.53
CA LEU A 126 -2.60 9.16 8.04
C LEU A 126 -3.29 10.10 7.05
N VAL A 127 -2.92 10.03 5.76
CA VAL A 127 -3.56 10.84 4.70
C VAL A 127 -5.04 10.44 4.55
N TYR A 128 -5.34 9.14 4.51
CA TYR A 128 -6.70 8.62 4.41
C TYR A 128 -7.60 9.15 5.53
N PHE A 129 -7.21 8.97 6.80
CA PHE A 129 -8.06 9.37 7.93
C PHE A 129 -8.13 10.88 8.13
N THR A 130 -7.09 11.61 7.72
CA THR A 130 -7.13 13.08 7.69
C THR A 130 -8.20 13.58 6.71
N LEU A 131 -8.29 12.95 5.53
CA LEU A 131 -9.29 13.28 4.51
C LEU A 131 -10.70 12.76 4.86
N GLU A 132 -10.81 11.59 5.50
CA GLU A 132 -12.10 11.01 5.91
C GLU A 132 -12.78 11.83 7.01
N ILE A 133 -12.03 12.22 8.05
CA ILE A 133 -12.60 12.94 9.20
C ILE A 133 -12.66 14.45 8.92
N PHE A 134 -11.72 14.98 8.14
CA PHE A 134 -11.64 16.38 7.71
C PHE A 134 -11.91 17.41 8.82
N SER A 135 -11.41 17.14 10.03
CA SER A 135 -11.60 18.01 11.20
C SER A 135 -10.37 18.03 12.11
N PHE A 136 -9.83 19.23 12.34
CA PHE A 136 -8.69 19.43 13.23
C PHE A 136 -9.02 19.23 14.70
N SER A 137 -10.27 19.44 15.12
CA SER A 137 -10.70 19.17 16.50
C SER A 137 -10.58 17.69 16.84
N ASN A 138 -10.69 16.82 15.84
CA ASN A 138 -10.65 15.37 15.97
C ASN A 138 -9.28 14.78 15.64
N SER A 139 -8.20 15.55 15.78
CA SER A 139 -6.82 15.11 15.51
C SER A 139 -6.42 13.86 16.31
N LEU A 140 -6.84 13.75 17.57
CA LEU A 140 -6.58 12.57 18.40
C LEU A 140 -7.29 11.32 17.83
N LEU A 141 -8.52 11.46 17.33
CA LEU A 141 -9.28 10.37 16.72
C LEU A 141 -8.61 9.91 15.41
N ILE A 142 -8.13 10.86 14.59
CA ILE A 142 -7.37 10.56 13.36
C ILE A 142 -6.15 9.71 13.69
N LEU A 143 -5.37 10.09 14.70
CA LEU A 143 -4.19 9.34 15.12
C LEU A 143 -4.55 7.95 15.65
N GLN A 144 -5.59 7.82 16.47
CA GLN A 144 -6.05 6.53 16.98
C GLN A 144 -6.48 5.58 15.85
N LYS A 145 -7.33 6.04 14.92
CA LYS A 145 -7.75 5.23 13.75
C LYS A 145 -6.55 4.86 12.89
N THR A 146 -5.64 5.82 12.66
CA THR A 146 -4.41 5.58 11.89
C THR A 146 -3.60 4.46 12.51
N VAL A 147 -3.29 4.52 13.81
CA VAL A 147 -2.47 3.49 14.48
C VAL A 147 -3.15 2.12 14.44
N ILE A 148 -4.42 2.05 14.85
CA ILE A 148 -5.15 0.77 14.98
C ILE A 148 -5.28 0.08 13.61
N VAL A 149 -5.74 0.81 12.59
CA VAL A 149 -5.94 0.25 11.25
C VAL A 149 -4.60 -0.01 10.56
N SER A 150 -3.57 0.80 10.82
CA SER A 150 -2.21 0.53 10.31
C SER A 150 -1.64 -0.75 10.87
N ILE A 151 -1.76 -1.00 12.18
CA ILE A 151 -1.28 -2.24 12.81
C ILE A 151 -1.98 -3.45 12.17
N SER A 152 -3.30 -3.40 12.03
CA SER A 152 -4.06 -4.48 11.40
C SER A 152 -3.63 -4.73 9.95
N THR A 153 -3.48 -3.66 9.16
CA THR A 153 -3.03 -3.73 7.76
C THR A 153 -1.59 -4.26 7.66
N LEU A 154 -0.73 -3.89 8.60
CA LEU A 154 0.68 -4.28 8.64
C LEU A 154 0.86 -5.76 9.00
N ILE A 155 0.10 -6.27 9.96
CA ILE A 155 0.07 -7.70 10.30
C ILE A 155 -0.35 -8.52 9.08
N LEU A 156 -1.48 -8.16 8.46
CA LEU A 156 -1.97 -8.85 7.26
C LEU A 156 -0.99 -8.72 6.09
N GLY A 157 -0.40 -7.53 5.91
CA GLY A 157 0.60 -7.28 4.89
C GLY A 157 1.81 -8.18 5.02
N MET A 158 2.28 -8.44 6.25
CA MET A 158 3.36 -9.39 6.49
C MET A 158 2.97 -10.81 6.17
N LEU A 159 1.77 -11.25 6.59
CA LEU A 159 1.27 -12.59 6.26
C LEU A 159 1.19 -12.82 4.75
N PHE A 160 0.67 -11.83 4.01
CA PHE A 160 0.67 -11.92 2.54
C PHE A 160 2.08 -11.90 1.95
N SER A 161 2.99 -11.09 2.52
CA SER A 161 4.38 -11.03 2.04
C SER A 161 5.12 -12.36 2.21
N THR A 162 4.86 -13.11 3.28
CA THR A 162 5.48 -14.40 3.54
C THR A 162 4.86 -15.51 2.70
N LEU A 163 3.53 -15.52 2.56
CA LEU A 163 2.81 -16.50 1.73
C LEU A 163 3.18 -16.41 0.24
N PHE A 164 3.33 -15.19 -0.28
CA PHE A 164 3.66 -14.98 -1.70
C PHE A 164 5.16 -14.83 -1.98
N SER A 165 6.01 -14.85 -0.95
CA SER A 165 7.46 -14.97 -1.12
C SER A 165 7.79 -16.42 -1.46
N SER A 166 7.60 -16.80 -2.74
CA SER A 166 8.00 -18.11 -3.25
C SER A 166 9.43 -18.42 -2.81
N LYS A 167 9.55 -19.46 -1.99
CA LYS A 167 10.79 -20.08 -1.56
C LYS A 167 11.58 -20.44 -2.82
N LYS A 168 12.74 -19.79 -3.01
CA LYS A 168 13.82 -20.45 -3.75
C LYS A 168 14.46 -21.40 -2.75
N GLU A 169 13.97 -22.63 -2.74
CA GLU A 169 14.82 -23.76 -2.38
C GLU A 169 15.85 -23.97 -3.50
#